data_AF-A0AAW1BF89-F1
#
_entry.id   AF-A0AAW1BF89-F1
#
_cell.length_a   1.000
_cell.length_b   1.000
_cell.length_c   1.000
_cell.angle_alpha   90.00
_cell.angle_beta   90.00
_cell.angle_gamma   90.00
#
_symmetry.space_group_name_H-M   'P 1'
#
loop_
_entity.id
_entity.type
_entity.pdbx_description
1 polymer ?
#
loop_
_entity_poly.entity_id
_entity_poly.type
_entity_poly.pdbx_seq_one_letter_code
_entity_poly.pdbx_strand_id
1 'polypeptide(L)'
;MTLMKQLQEKEDILRRLKLVKLYRTKNNPEELQFLISKWRKSSQAMLYELQTALSTDNKKLSLTQLIDSFGLDDKLLHYIQTDEDFTDP
;
A
#
# COMPACT_ATOMS: atom_id res chain seq x y z
N MET A 1 -20.47 40.45 -16.23
CA MET A 1 -20.67 39.01 -15.91
C MET A 1 -22.12 38.82 -15.51
N THR A 2 -22.85 37.90 -16.17
CA THR A 2 -24.28 37.65 -15.89
C THR A 2 -24.42 36.78 -14.64
N LEU A 3 -25.41 37.06 -13.78
CA LEU A 3 -25.69 36.27 -12.56
C LEU A 3 -25.71 34.76 -12.81
N MET A 4 -26.21 34.32 -13.98
CA MET A 4 -26.22 32.91 -14.37
C MET A 4 -24.82 32.27 -14.43
N LYS A 5 -23.79 33.00 -14.89
CA LYS A 5 -22.41 32.49 -14.91
C LYS A 5 -21.86 32.32 -13.50
N GLN A 6 -22.14 33.26 -12.61
CA GLN A 6 -21.74 33.16 -11.20
C GLN A 6 -22.47 32.02 -10.48
N LEU A 7 -23.74 31.79 -10.79
CA LEU A 7 -24.52 30.67 -10.25
C LEU A 7 -23.89 29.33 -10.65
N GLN A 8 -23.57 29.17 -11.94
CA GLN A 8 -22.99 27.96 -12.49
C GLN A 8 -21.58 27.68 -11.91
N GLU A 9 -20.74 28.71 -11.77
CA GLU A 9 -19.43 28.58 -11.12
C GLU A 9 -19.55 28.14 -9.66
N LYS A 10 -20.51 28.70 -8.92
CA LYS A 10 -20.75 28.33 -7.51
C LYS A 10 -21.28 26.91 -7.38
N GLU A 11 -22.15 26.46 -8.28
CA GLU A 11 -22.64 25.08 -8.31
C GLU A 11 -21.54 24.06 -8.66
N ASP A 12 -20.65 24.40 -9.59
CA ASP A 12 -19.51 23.54 -9.93
C ASP A 12 -18.51 23.43 -8.77
N ILE A 13 -18.23 24.54 -8.08
CA ILE A 13 -17.42 24.54 -6.85
C ILE A 13 -18.10 23.67 -5.78
N LEU A 14 -19.41 23.81 -5.59
CA LEU A 14 -20.18 23.01 -4.63
C LEU A 14 -20.11 21.50 -4.96
N ARG A 15 -20.24 21.13 -6.24
CA ARG A 15 -20.12 19.73 -6.69
C ARG A 15 -18.74 19.15 -6.38
N ARG A 16 -17.67 19.89 -6.68
CA ARG A 16 -16.29 19.46 -6.36
C ARG A 16 -16.08 19.30 -4.86
N LEU A 17 -16.55 20.24 -4.05
CA LEU A 17 -16.44 20.17 -2.60
C LEU A 17 -17.23 18.99 -2.01
N LYS A 18 -18.44 18.70 -2.53
CA LYS A 18 -19.21 17.52 -2.13
C LYS A 18 -18.46 16.23 -2.47
N LEU A 19 -17.80 16.16 -3.62
CA LEU A 19 -17.01 15.00 -4.02
C LEU A 19 -15.82 14.78 -3.08
N VAL A 20 -15.08 15.85 -2.76
CA VAL A 20 -13.98 15.81 -1.80
C VAL A 20 -14.46 15.43 -0.40
N LYS A 21 -15.61 15.96 0.05
CA LYS A 21 -16.21 15.60 1.33
C LYS A 21 -16.59 14.12 1.35
N LEU A 22 -17.24 13.61 0.30
CA LEU A 22 -17.60 12.20 0.17
C LEU A 22 -16.36 11.31 0.14
N TYR A 23 -15.31 11.70 -0.57
CA TYR A 23 -14.04 10.98 -0.60
C TYR A 23 -13.41 10.92 0.79
N ARG A 24 -13.37 12.05 1.52
CA ARG A 24 -12.88 12.09 2.91
C ARG A 24 -13.73 11.27 3.89
N THR A 25 -15.02 11.10 3.61
CA THR A 25 -15.95 10.35 4.48
C THR A 25 -15.98 8.86 4.17
N LYS A 26 -15.75 8.47 2.91
CA LYS A 26 -15.79 7.07 2.45
C LYS A 26 -14.41 6.41 2.39
N ASN A 27 -13.38 7.16 2.02
CA ASN A 27 -12.00 6.74 2.06
C ASN A 27 -11.35 7.50 3.20
N ASN A 28 -11.25 6.90 4.38
CA ASN A 28 -10.29 7.34 5.38
C ASN A 28 -8.91 6.97 4.83
N PRO A 29 -8.15 7.91 4.23
CA PRO A 29 -6.84 7.56 3.67
C PRO A 29 -5.91 7.01 4.76
N GLU A 30 -6.08 7.45 6.01
CA GLU A 30 -5.37 6.95 7.18
C GLU A 30 -5.70 5.49 7.48
N GLU A 31 -6.98 5.09 7.38
CA GLU A 31 -7.41 3.71 7.62
C GLU A 31 -6.93 2.78 6.50
N LEU A 32 -6.99 3.25 5.25
CA LEU A 32 -6.42 2.50 4.12
C LEU A 32 -4.91 2.34 4.26
N GLN A 33 -4.18 3.40 4.63
CA GLN A 33 -2.75 3.32 4.90
C GLN A 33 -2.43 2.41 6.08
N PHE A 34 -3.24 2.45 7.13
CA PHE A 34 -3.13 1.55 8.27
C PHE A 34 -3.33 0.07 7.84
N LEU A 35 -4.36 -0.21 7.05
CA LEU A 35 -4.61 -1.55 6.52
C LEU A 35 -3.48 -2.01 5.59
N ILE A 36 -3.00 -1.14 4.70
CA ILE A 36 -1.86 -1.43 3.81
C ILE A 36 -0.62 -1.77 4.63
N SER A 37 -0.29 -0.96 5.64
CA SER A 37 0.86 -1.21 6.52
C SER A 37 0.70 -2.51 7.32
N LYS A 38 -0.51 -2.78 7.83
CA LYS A 38 -0.80 -4.02 8.57
C LYS A 38 -0.60 -5.25 7.70
N TRP A 39 -1.19 -5.26 6.50
CA TRP A 39 -1.06 -6.39 5.58
C TRP A 39 0.38 -6.55 5.09
N ARG A 40 1.08 -5.45 4.82
CA ARG A 40 2.50 -5.47 4.47
C ARG A 40 3.34 -6.17 5.56
N LYS A 41 3.21 -5.71 6.82
CA LYS A 41 3.94 -6.30 7.96
C LYS A 41 3.63 -7.79 8.15
N SER A 42 2.35 -8.16 8.02
CA SER A 42 1.96 -9.57 8.11
C SER A 42 2.57 -10.42 6.98
N SER A 43 2.61 -9.90 5.75
CA SER A 43 3.26 -10.58 4.63
C SER A 43 4.78 -10.69 4.82
N GLN A 44 5.44 -9.63 5.26
CA GLN A 44 6.88 -9.63 5.56
C GLN A 44 7.21 -10.67 6.66
N ALA A 45 6.44 -10.69 7.75
CA ALA A 45 6.61 -11.68 8.82
C ALA A 45 6.42 -13.12 8.31
N MET A 46 5.37 -13.35 7.50
CA MET A 46 5.13 -14.66 6.90
C MET A 46 6.26 -15.09 5.95
N LEU A 47 6.85 -14.17 5.19
CA LEU A 47 8.01 -14.47 4.35
C LEU A 47 9.23 -14.89 5.18
N TYR A 48 9.47 -14.25 6.32
CA TYR A 48 10.52 -14.66 7.26
C TYR A 48 10.26 -16.04 7.89
N GLU A 49 9.01 -16.30 8.29
CA GLU A 49 8.59 -17.60 8.80
C GLU A 49 8.77 -18.70 7.75
N LEU A 50 8.36 -18.44 6.51
CA LEU A 50 8.54 -19.36 5.38
C LEU A 50 10.02 -19.58 5.06
N GLN A 51 10.83 -18.53 5.07
CA GLN A 51 12.28 -18.65 4.89
C GLN A 51 12.88 -19.59 5.95
N THR A 52 12.45 -19.44 7.21
CA THR A 52 12.94 -20.26 8.33
C THR A 52 12.45 -21.72 8.21
N ALA A 53 11.17 -21.92 7.90
CA ALA A 53 10.57 -23.25 7.79
C ALA A 53 11.07 -24.05 6.58
N LEU A 54 11.38 -23.38 5.47
CA LEU A 54 11.84 -23.99 4.22
C LEU A 54 13.37 -24.08 4.13
N SER A 55 14.11 -23.42 5.02
CA SER A 55 15.57 -23.57 5.11
C SER A 55 15.91 -24.95 5.69
N THR A 56 16.02 -25.96 4.82
CA THR A 56 16.55 -27.28 5.17
C THR A 56 18.08 -27.31 5.06
N ASP A 57 18.73 -27.81 6.11
CA ASP A 57 20.15 -28.20 6.22
C ASP A 57 21.14 -27.40 5.34
N ASN A 58 21.73 -26.36 5.94
CA ASN A 58 22.82 -25.53 5.40
C ASN A 58 22.56 -24.69 4.12
N LYS A 59 21.35 -24.66 3.57
CA LYS A 59 20.96 -23.70 2.53
C LYS A 59 19.91 -22.72 3.06
N LYS A 60 20.36 -21.51 3.38
CA LYS A 60 19.45 -20.37 3.63
C LYS A 60 18.73 -20.06 2.33
N LEU A 61 17.41 -20.22 2.30
CA LEU A 61 16.58 -19.81 1.16
C LEU A 61 16.62 -18.28 1.05
N SER A 62 16.88 -17.72 -0.14
CA SER A 62 16.91 -16.26 -0.32
C SER A 62 15.49 -15.70 -0.27
N LEU A 63 15.29 -14.57 0.42
CA LEU A 63 14.01 -13.84 0.41
C LEU A 63 13.64 -13.39 -1.00
N THR A 64 14.62 -13.02 -1.81
CA THR A 64 14.42 -12.66 -3.23
C THR A 64 13.74 -13.81 -3.97
N GLN A 65 14.22 -15.04 -3.77
CA GLN A 65 13.65 -16.22 -4.44
C GLN A 65 12.21 -16.50 -4.00
N LEU A 66 11.90 -16.29 -2.71
CA LEU A 66 10.52 -16.44 -2.23
C LEU A 66 9.61 -15.38 -2.86
N ILE A 67 10.02 -14.11 -2.82
CA ILE A 67 9.27 -12.99 -3.38
C ILE A 67 9.01 -13.20 -4.88
N ASP A 68 10.04 -13.56 -5.63
CA ASP A 68 9.94 -13.89 -7.06
C ASP A 68 8.99 -15.07 -7.31
N SER A 69 9.09 -16.13 -6.49
CA SER A 69 8.25 -17.33 -6.64
C SER A 69 6.77 -17.07 -6.40
N PHE A 70 6.45 -16.15 -5.49
CA PHE A 70 5.08 -15.73 -5.19
C PHE A 70 4.60 -14.57 -6.08
N GLY A 71 5.48 -14.02 -6.94
CA GLY A 71 5.17 -12.89 -7.80
C GLY A 71 4.81 -11.62 -7.03
N LEU A 72 5.43 -11.42 -5.87
CA LEU A 72 5.17 -10.26 -5.00
C LEU A 72 5.93 -9.03 -5.52
N ASP A 73 5.31 -7.85 -5.40
CA ASP A 73 5.94 -6.60 -5.80
C ASP A 73 6.87 -6.07 -4.69
N ASP A 74 8.17 -5.99 -5.01
CA ASP A 74 9.21 -5.44 -4.13
C ASP A 74 8.86 -4.07 -3.56
N LYS A 75 8.25 -3.20 -4.38
CA LYS A 75 7.87 -1.84 -3.95
C LYS A 75 6.69 -1.84 -3.00
N LEU A 76 5.80 -2.83 -3.10
CA LEU A 76 4.65 -2.97 -2.19
C LEU A 76 5.10 -3.50 -0.82
N LEU A 77 6.06 -4.42 -0.84
CA LEU A 77 6.66 -5.02 0.35
C LEU A 77 7.76 -4.18 0.99
N HIS A 78 8.19 -3.08 0.34
CA HIS A 78 9.33 -2.29 0.77
C HIS A 78 10.60 -3.15 0.90
N TYR A 79 10.78 -4.09 -0.04
CA TYR A 79 11.90 -5.01 -0.08
C TYR A 79 13.10 -4.38 -0.79
N ILE A 80 14.29 -4.51 -0.20
CA ILE A 80 15.55 -4.14 -0.84
C ILE A 80 16.30 -5.42 -1.20
N GLN A 81 16.37 -5.69 -2.50
CA GLN A 81 17.08 -6.86 -3.04
C GLN A 81 18.58 -6.87 -2.69
N THR A 82 19.23 -5.70 -2.57
CA THR A 82 20.65 -5.61 -2.20
C THR A 82 20.92 -6.01 -0.75
N ASP A 83 19.98 -5.70 0.15
CA ASP A 83 20.14 -5.91 1.59
C ASP A 83 19.49 -7.23 2.03
N GLU A 84 18.75 -7.88 1.12
CA GLU A 84 17.85 -9.00 1.42
C GLU A 84 16.92 -8.75 2.63
N ASP A 85 16.48 -7.50 2.82
CA ASP A 85 15.69 -7.07 3.97
C ASP A 85 14.61 -6.03 3.58
N PHE A 86 13.68 -5.75 4.48
CA PHE A 86 12.61 -4.77 4.29
C PHE A 86 12.97 -3.43 4.96
N THR A 87 12.67 -2.29 4.32
CA THR A 87 12.97 -0.96 4.92
C THR A 87 12.03 -0.55 6.04
N ASP A 88 10.86 -1.19 6.14
CA ASP A 88 9.85 -0.89 7.14
C ASP A 88 9.79 -2.05 8.16
N PRO A 89 10.05 -1.81 9.46
CA PRO A 89 9.67 -2.74 10.54
C PRO A 89 8.16 -2.75 10.75
#